data_AF-A0A6G3WRV7-F1
#
_entry.id   AF-A0A6G3WRV7-F1
#
_cell.length_a   1.000
_cell.length_b   1.000
_cell.length_c   1.000
_cell.angle_alpha   90.00
_cell.angle_beta   90.00
_cell.angle_gamma   90.00
#
_symmetry.space_group_name_H-M   'P 1'
#
loop_
_entity.id
_entity.type
_entity.pdbx_description
1 polymer ?
#
loop_
_entity_poly.entity_id
_entity_poly.type
_entity_poly.pdbx_seq_one_letter_code
_entity_poly.pdbx_strand_id
1 'polypeptide(L)'
;LAALNSARTGRMGDIVRTIQAEQDGIIRAPHRGVLVVEGGPGTGKTAVALHRAAFLLYEHRELLAKRAVLIVGPNPAFLRYIAEVLPALGETGVLLATQAELFPGVHATGTDSPRAATVKGGEPMAEALALAVRDRQRLPEPGAAMVIPHEDGGDLVLDWEIAYEARQAARDTRLPHNLARPHFVFRVIDALTAQLVERIGADPYGGPNFLGPDDVAQLGRDVALSKEVHAAVDELWPPLSPEGFLSDFLADPVYVPDEDAEAIRRPSVSGAWTPADVPLLDEAAELLGVDDSAEKAAAEAARQERVGYAQGVLELSRGSESYEFEDEESEVLAAHDIIDAERMAERHEEADHRTAAERAAADRTWAFGH
;
A
#
# COMPACT_ATOMS: atom_id res chain seq x y z
N LEU A 1 -5.24 -18.85 -42.25
CA LEU A 1 -6.25 -18.16 -43.09
C LEU A 1 -6.20 -18.59 -44.57
N ALA A 2 -5.03 -18.72 -45.22
CA ALA A 2 -4.94 -19.11 -46.63
C ALA A 2 -5.43 -20.54 -46.96
N ALA A 3 -5.31 -21.50 -46.04
CA ALA A 3 -5.74 -22.90 -46.23
C ALA A 3 -7.27 -23.10 -46.21
N LEU A 4 -8.04 -22.13 -45.69
CA LEU A 4 -9.51 -22.18 -45.65
C LEU A 4 -10.16 -21.69 -46.95
N ASN A 5 -9.42 -20.98 -47.81
CA ASN A 5 -9.92 -20.46 -49.08
C ASN A 5 -9.93 -21.49 -50.22
N SER A 6 -9.35 -22.68 -50.02
CA SER A 6 -9.19 -23.66 -51.10
C SER A 6 -10.40 -24.60 -51.31
N ALA A 7 -11.33 -24.68 -50.35
CA ALA A 7 -12.51 -25.54 -50.45
C ALA A 7 -13.82 -24.72 -50.51
N ARG A 8 -14.23 -24.32 -51.72
CA ARG A 8 -15.42 -23.51 -51.99
C ARG A 8 -16.74 -24.28 -51.78
N THR A 9 -17.51 -23.88 -50.77
CA THR A 9 -18.99 -23.84 -50.82
C THR A 9 -19.48 -22.55 -50.14
N GLY A 10 -20.48 -21.86 -50.71
CA GLY A 10 -20.91 -20.51 -50.29
C GLY A 10 -21.27 -20.37 -48.80
N ARG A 11 -21.74 -21.44 -48.15
CA ARG A 11 -22.04 -21.47 -46.71
C ARG A 11 -20.82 -21.21 -45.83
N MET A 12 -19.63 -21.70 -46.22
CA MET A 12 -18.44 -21.55 -45.38
C MET A 12 -17.88 -20.11 -45.43
N GLY A 13 -18.04 -19.42 -46.57
CA GLY A 13 -17.68 -18.00 -46.71
C GLY A 13 -18.61 -17.08 -45.92
N ASP A 14 -19.90 -17.42 -45.83
CA ASP A 14 -20.86 -16.70 -44.99
C ASP A 14 -20.51 -16.84 -43.50
N ILE A 15 -20.15 -18.04 -43.05
CA ILE A 15 -19.72 -18.30 -41.66
C ILE A 15 -18.46 -17.50 -41.29
N VAL A 16 -17.43 -17.48 -42.16
CA VAL A 16 -16.19 -16.72 -41.89
C VAL A 16 -16.46 -15.22 -41.80
N ARG A 17 -17.32 -14.67 -42.68
CA ARG A 17 -17.70 -13.25 -42.62
C ARG A 17 -18.49 -12.91 -41.36
N THR A 18 -19.43 -13.75 -40.95
CA THR A 18 -20.17 -13.55 -39.71
C THR A 18 -19.26 -13.61 -38.48
N ILE A 19 -18.34 -14.58 -38.42
CA ILE A 19 -17.35 -14.68 -37.34
C ILE A 19 -16.48 -13.41 -37.30
N GLN A 20 -16.03 -12.89 -38.45
CA GLN A 20 -15.25 -11.65 -38.48
C GLN A 20 -16.05 -10.43 -38.01
N ALA A 21 -17.35 -10.35 -38.34
CA ALA A 21 -18.22 -9.28 -37.88
C ALA A 21 -18.47 -9.35 -36.37
N GLU A 22 -18.70 -10.55 -35.83
CA GLU A 22 -18.84 -10.78 -34.39
C GLU A 22 -17.56 -10.40 -33.63
N GLN A 23 -16.40 -10.79 -34.14
CA GLN A 23 -15.10 -10.44 -33.57
C GLN A 23 -14.85 -8.92 -33.60
N ASP A 24 -15.15 -8.24 -34.72
CA ASP A 24 -15.04 -6.76 -34.81
C ASP A 24 -15.99 -6.06 -33.83
N GLY A 25 -17.21 -6.59 -33.64
CA GLY A 25 -18.16 -6.12 -32.64
C GLY A 25 -17.59 -6.19 -31.21
N ILE A 26 -16.91 -7.30 -30.85
CA ILE A 26 -16.23 -7.45 -29.56
C ILE A 26 -15.06 -6.47 -29.43
N ILE A 27 -14.25 -6.31 -30.48
CA ILE A 27 -13.09 -5.41 -30.49
C ILE A 27 -13.54 -3.96 -30.26
N ARG A 28 -14.62 -3.53 -30.92
CA ARG A 28 -15.14 -2.15 -30.87
C ARG A 28 -16.17 -1.89 -29.79
N ALA A 29 -16.53 -2.90 -28.98
CA ALA A 29 -17.49 -2.70 -27.91
C ALA A 29 -17.02 -1.59 -26.95
N PRO A 30 -17.94 -0.83 -26.32
CA PRO A 30 -17.59 0.31 -25.47
C PRO A 30 -16.52 -0.04 -24.42
N HIS A 31 -15.63 0.91 -24.10
CA HIS A 31 -14.56 0.68 -23.12
C HIS A 31 -15.07 0.56 -21.68
N ARG A 32 -16.21 1.18 -21.37
CA ARG A 32 -16.77 1.20 -20.01
C ARG A 32 -17.56 -0.07 -19.72
N GLY A 33 -17.31 -0.62 -18.54
CA GLY A 33 -18.06 -1.76 -18.00
C GLY A 33 -17.31 -3.08 -18.18
N VAL A 34 -18.01 -4.18 -17.88
CA VAL A 34 -17.47 -5.54 -17.94
C VAL A 34 -17.95 -6.22 -19.22
N LEU A 35 -17.01 -6.75 -20.00
CA LEU A 35 -17.31 -7.55 -21.19
C LEU A 35 -16.77 -8.97 -20.99
N VAL A 36 -17.67 -9.95 -21.02
CA VAL A 36 -17.31 -11.38 -20.96
C VAL A 36 -17.31 -11.95 -22.38
N VAL A 37 -16.16 -12.48 -22.81
CA VAL A 37 -16.01 -13.12 -24.12
C VAL A 37 -15.92 -14.63 -23.92
N GLU A 38 -17.06 -15.30 -24.07
CA GLU A 38 -17.15 -16.76 -23.99
C GLU A 38 -17.19 -17.39 -25.38
N GLY A 39 -16.57 -18.56 -25.54
CA GLY A 39 -16.60 -19.29 -26.81
C GLY A 39 -15.81 -20.60 -26.74
N GLY A 40 -16.06 -21.48 -27.70
CA GLY A 40 -15.42 -22.80 -27.76
C GLY A 40 -13.89 -22.75 -27.98
N PRO A 41 -13.18 -23.88 -27.80
CA PRO A 41 -11.78 -24.00 -28.17
C PRO A 41 -11.54 -23.60 -29.63
N GLY A 42 -10.46 -22.86 -29.91
CA GLY A 42 -10.07 -22.48 -31.27
C GLY A 42 -10.82 -21.30 -31.90
N THR A 43 -11.75 -20.64 -31.20
CA THR A 43 -12.51 -19.48 -31.74
C THR A 43 -11.74 -18.16 -31.74
N GLY A 44 -10.46 -18.16 -31.33
CA GLY A 44 -9.60 -16.97 -31.37
C GLY A 44 -9.83 -15.96 -30.24
N LYS A 45 -10.50 -16.33 -29.14
CA LYS A 45 -10.81 -15.43 -28.01
C LYS A 45 -9.64 -14.58 -27.55
N THR A 46 -8.48 -15.20 -27.34
CA THR A 46 -7.26 -14.50 -26.92
C THR A 46 -6.86 -13.45 -27.95
N ALA A 47 -6.81 -13.79 -29.24
CA ALA A 47 -6.48 -12.82 -30.29
C ALA A 47 -7.50 -11.67 -30.35
N VAL A 48 -8.79 -11.96 -30.18
CA VAL A 48 -9.86 -10.94 -30.15
C VAL A 48 -9.68 -10.01 -28.95
N ALA A 49 -9.41 -10.55 -27.75
CA ALA A 49 -9.17 -9.76 -26.54
C ALA A 49 -7.93 -8.87 -26.67
N LEU A 50 -6.87 -9.39 -27.28
CA LEU A 50 -5.64 -8.65 -27.57
C LEU A 50 -5.86 -7.52 -28.59
N HIS A 51 -6.57 -7.81 -29.68
CA HIS A 51 -6.93 -6.77 -30.65
C HIS A 51 -7.85 -5.71 -30.05
N ARG A 52 -8.74 -6.10 -29.12
CA ARG A 52 -9.53 -5.15 -28.33
C ARG A 52 -8.63 -4.23 -27.49
N ALA A 53 -7.69 -4.78 -26.72
CA ALA A 53 -6.77 -3.97 -25.93
C ALA A 53 -5.98 -2.97 -26.79
N ALA A 54 -5.49 -3.41 -27.95
CA ALA A 54 -4.81 -2.54 -28.91
C ALA A 54 -5.74 -1.46 -29.50
N PHE A 55 -6.98 -1.81 -29.85
CA PHE A 55 -7.99 -0.86 -30.32
C PHE A 55 -8.27 0.21 -29.27
N LEU A 56 -8.47 -0.19 -28.00
CA LEU A 56 -8.74 0.74 -26.91
C LEU A 56 -7.54 1.65 -26.61
N LEU A 57 -6.31 1.14 -26.67
CA LEU A 57 -5.10 1.95 -26.52
C LEU A 57 -4.92 2.97 -27.64
N TYR A 58 -5.37 2.66 -28.84
CA TYR A 58 -5.38 3.61 -29.95
C TYR A 58 -6.49 4.66 -29.80
N GLU A 59 -7.73 4.21 -29.60
CA GLU A 59 -8.93 5.08 -29.53
C GLU A 59 -8.94 5.97 -28.27
N HIS A 60 -8.44 5.45 -27.16
CA HIS A 60 -8.41 6.12 -25.85
C HIS A 60 -6.99 6.41 -25.37
N ARG A 61 -6.07 6.71 -26.30
CA ARG A 61 -4.65 6.94 -26.01
C ARG A 61 -4.38 7.97 -24.90
N GLU A 62 -5.16 9.05 -24.84
CA GLU A 62 -4.96 10.13 -23.85
C GLU A 62 -5.32 9.69 -22.43
N LEU A 63 -6.33 8.81 -22.30
CA LEU A 63 -6.76 8.24 -21.04
C LEU A 63 -5.81 7.12 -20.58
N LEU A 64 -5.50 6.20 -21.49
CA LEU A 64 -4.76 4.97 -21.17
C LEU A 64 -3.24 5.18 -21.08
N ALA A 65 -2.67 6.21 -21.73
CA ALA A 65 -1.26 6.56 -21.56
C ALA A 65 -0.91 6.92 -20.10
N LYS A 66 -1.86 7.43 -19.33
CA LYS A 66 -1.65 7.80 -17.92
C LYS A 66 -1.97 6.69 -16.93
N ARG A 67 -2.82 5.72 -17.30
CA ARG A 67 -3.39 4.71 -16.40
C ARG A 67 -2.93 3.28 -16.70
N ALA A 68 -2.28 3.05 -17.83
CA ALA A 68 -1.89 1.73 -18.33
C ALA A 68 -3.08 0.75 -18.47
N VAL A 69 -2.79 -0.41 -19.05
CA VAL A 69 -3.71 -1.55 -19.22
C VAL A 69 -3.08 -2.76 -18.54
N LEU A 70 -3.82 -3.48 -17.71
CA LEU A 70 -3.33 -4.69 -17.04
C LEU A 70 -3.81 -5.93 -17.79
N ILE A 71 -2.89 -6.77 -18.23
CA ILE A 71 -3.20 -8.09 -18.78
C ILE A 71 -2.71 -9.16 -17.81
N VAL A 72 -3.65 -9.86 -17.19
CA VAL A 72 -3.36 -10.97 -16.30
C VAL A 72 -3.36 -12.29 -17.08
N GLY A 73 -2.22 -12.98 -17.05
CA GLY A 73 -2.02 -14.26 -17.72
C GLY A 73 -1.91 -15.45 -16.75
N PRO A 74 -2.17 -16.67 -17.22
CA PRO A 74 -2.10 -17.87 -16.38
C PRO A 74 -0.66 -18.31 -16.06
N ASN A 75 0.31 -17.93 -16.89
CA ASN A 75 1.72 -18.26 -16.68
C ASN A 75 2.65 -17.36 -17.52
N PRO A 76 3.95 -17.29 -17.17
CA PRO A 76 4.91 -16.44 -17.88
C PRO A 76 5.12 -16.81 -19.36
N ALA A 77 4.95 -18.07 -19.75
CA ALA A 77 5.11 -18.48 -21.15
C ALA A 77 3.99 -17.92 -22.04
N PHE A 78 2.76 -17.91 -21.54
CA PHE A 78 1.64 -17.24 -22.18
C PHE A 78 1.91 -15.74 -22.32
N LEU A 79 2.34 -15.06 -21.26
CA LEU A 79 2.60 -13.62 -21.29
C LEU A 79 3.71 -13.23 -22.27
N ARG A 80 4.78 -14.03 -22.39
CA ARG A 80 5.82 -13.82 -23.40
C ARG A 80 5.25 -13.90 -24.83
N TYR A 81 4.40 -14.89 -25.10
CA TYR A 81 3.73 -14.99 -26.38
C TYR A 81 2.85 -13.76 -26.67
N ILE A 82 2.13 -13.26 -25.66
CA ILE A 82 1.33 -12.02 -25.80
C ILE A 82 2.21 -10.81 -26.13
N ALA A 83 3.35 -10.67 -25.45
CA ALA A 83 4.30 -9.58 -25.69
C ALA A 83 4.84 -9.58 -27.13
N GLU A 84 5.09 -10.75 -27.71
CA GLU A 84 5.57 -10.90 -29.10
C GLU A 84 4.49 -10.58 -30.15
N VAL A 85 3.22 -10.89 -29.87
CA VAL A 85 2.10 -10.68 -30.81
C VAL A 85 1.69 -9.21 -30.88
N LEU A 86 2.01 -8.42 -29.86
CA LEU A 86 1.65 -7.01 -29.79
C LEU A 86 2.85 -6.10 -29.46
N PRO A 87 3.84 -6.00 -30.38
CA PRO A 87 5.02 -5.15 -30.16
C PRO A 87 4.65 -3.68 -29.90
N ALA A 88 3.58 -3.19 -30.55
CA ALA A 88 3.11 -1.80 -30.45
C ALA A 88 2.46 -1.45 -29.10
N LEU A 89 2.23 -2.43 -28.21
CA LEU A 89 1.75 -2.20 -26.85
C LEU A 89 2.89 -1.90 -25.86
N GLY A 90 4.13 -2.27 -26.21
CA GLY A 90 5.24 -2.43 -25.27
C GLY A 90 6.00 -1.17 -24.89
N GLU A 91 5.73 0.01 -25.48
CA GLU A 91 6.60 1.17 -25.22
C GLU A 91 6.20 2.04 -24.02
N THR A 92 4.98 1.97 -23.46
CA THR A 92 4.67 2.75 -22.22
C THR A 92 3.39 2.38 -21.45
N GLY A 93 2.47 1.59 -22.02
CA GLY A 93 1.06 1.58 -21.57
C GLY A 93 0.45 0.24 -21.16
N VAL A 94 1.19 -0.87 -21.14
CA VAL A 94 0.65 -2.19 -20.77
C VAL A 94 1.52 -2.86 -19.71
N LEU A 95 0.88 -3.35 -18.65
CA LEU A 95 1.49 -4.21 -17.64
C LEU A 95 1.03 -5.65 -17.88
N LEU A 96 1.98 -6.56 -18.02
CA LEU A 96 1.73 -8.00 -18.11
C LEU A 96 2.11 -8.62 -16.77
N ALA A 97 1.18 -9.28 -16.09
CA ALA A 97 1.45 -9.92 -14.81
C ALA A 97 0.76 -11.28 -14.72
N THR A 98 1.35 -12.21 -13.98
CA THR A 98 0.64 -13.39 -13.50
C THR A 98 0.06 -13.14 -12.12
N GLN A 99 -0.87 -13.99 -11.65
CA GLN A 99 -1.36 -13.92 -10.28
C GLN A 99 -0.22 -13.94 -9.25
N ALA A 100 0.89 -14.61 -9.55
CA ALA A 100 2.06 -14.72 -8.68
C ALA A 100 2.84 -13.41 -8.48
N GLU A 101 2.54 -12.38 -9.26
CA GLU A 101 3.30 -11.11 -9.35
C GLU A 101 2.41 -9.88 -9.10
N LEU A 102 1.13 -10.08 -8.75
CA LEU A 102 0.18 -8.96 -8.56
C LEU A 102 0.42 -8.15 -7.29
N PHE A 103 1.16 -8.70 -6.31
CA PHE A 103 1.54 -7.97 -5.11
C PHE A 103 2.97 -7.44 -5.26
N PRO A 104 3.19 -6.12 -5.18
CA PRO A 104 4.52 -5.53 -5.37
C PRO A 104 5.58 -6.14 -4.47
N GLY A 105 6.75 -6.44 -5.04
CA GLY A 105 7.88 -7.04 -4.30
C GLY A 105 7.78 -8.54 -4.05
N VAL A 106 6.63 -9.17 -4.28
CA VAL A 106 6.44 -10.62 -4.08
C VAL A 106 6.40 -11.35 -5.42
N HIS A 107 7.21 -12.41 -5.52
CA HIS A 107 7.19 -13.34 -6.65
C HIS A 107 6.92 -14.74 -6.13
N ALA A 108 5.66 -15.17 -6.26
CA ALA A 108 5.23 -16.46 -5.75
C ALA A 108 5.74 -17.62 -6.61
N THR A 109 6.53 -18.51 -6.02
CA THR A 109 7.13 -19.69 -6.67
C THR A 109 6.72 -21.01 -6.04
N GLY A 110 6.04 -20.94 -4.88
CA GLY A 110 5.49 -22.09 -4.19
C GLY A 110 4.31 -22.71 -4.95
N THR A 111 3.93 -23.92 -4.54
CA THR A 111 2.81 -24.66 -5.12
C THR A 111 1.85 -25.06 -4.01
N ASP A 112 0.58 -24.79 -4.20
CA ASP A 112 -0.49 -25.24 -3.31
C ASP A 112 -1.13 -26.54 -3.81
N SER A 113 -1.72 -27.28 -2.88
CA SER A 113 -2.68 -28.32 -3.25
C SER A 113 -3.93 -27.66 -3.86
N PRO A 114 -4.67 -28.36 -4.75
CA PRO A 114 -5.92 -27.83 -5.31
C PRO A 114 -6.93 -27.44 -4.22
N ARG A 115 -6.95 -28.20 -3.10
CA ARG A 115 -7.80 -27.90 -1.95
C ARG A 115 -7.38 -26.59 -1.28
N ALA A 116 -6.09 -26.41 -0.99
CA ALA A 116 -5.57 -25.20 -0.37
C ALA A 116 -5.85 -23.96 -1.23
N ALA A 117 -5.60 -24.03 -2.54
CA ALA A 117 -5.89 -22.94 -3.46
C ALA A 117 -7.40 -22.59 -3.51
N THR A 118 -8.28 -23.59 -3.42
CA THR A 118 -9.74 -23.38 -3.37
C THR A 118 -10.16 -22.69 -2.07
N VAL A 119 -9.59 -23.08 -0.94
CA VAL A 119 -9.87 -22.46 0.37
C VAL A 119 -9.42 -21.00 0.38
N LYS A 120 -8.17 -20.75 -0.04
CA LYS A 120 -7.59 -19.40 -0.12
C LYS A 120 -8.36 -18.49 -1.08
N GLY A 121 -8.84 -19.04 -2.20
CA GLY A 121 -9.63 -18.28 -3.18
C GLY A 121 -11.11 -18.09 -2.83
N GLY A 122 -11.57 -18.58 -1.68
CA GLY A 122 -12.97 -18.48 -1.26
C GLY A 122 -13.30 -17.16 -0.55
N GLU A 123 -14.54 -16.69 -0.70
CA GLU A 123 -15.06 -15.51 0.03
C GLU A 123 -14.88 -15.59 1.56
N PRO A 124 -15.10 -16.74 2.24
CA PRO A 124 -14.94 -16.82 3.70
C PRO A 124 -13.52 -16.50 4.19
N MET A 125 -12.51 -16.63 3.33
CA MET A 125 -11.13 -16.33 3.67
C MET A 125 -10.93 -14.84 3.98
N ALA A 126 -11.58 -13.95 3.24
CA ALA A 126 -11.49 -12.51 3.47
C ALA A 126 -12.04 -12.13 4.86
N GLU A 127 -13.18 -12.72 5.22
CA GLU A 127 -13.77 -12.54 6.56
C GLU A 127 -12.87 -13.12 7.66
N ALA A 128 -12.29 -14.30 7.44
CA ALA A 128 -11.35 -14.93 8.37
C ALA A 128 -10.11 -14.05 8.63
N LEU A 129 -9.53 -13.46 7.58
CA LEU A 129 -8.41 -12.52 7.71
C LEU A 129 -8.83 -11.26 8.47
N ALA A 130 -10.00 -10.68 8.16
CA ALA A 130 -10.49 -9.49 8.86
C ALA A 130 -10.71 -9.73 10.37
N LEU A 131 -11.24 -10.91 10.74
CA LEU A 131 -11.38 -11.32 12.13
C LEU A 131 -10.03 -11.57 12.79
N ALA A 132 -9.10 -12.25 12.09
CA ALA A 132 -7.75 -12.49 12.59
C ALA A 132 -6.94 -11.18 12.81
N VAL A 133 -7.13 -10.15 11.99
CA VAL A 133 -6.56 -8.81 12.23
C VAL A 133 -7.15 -8.20 13.51
N ARG A 134 -8.46 -8.35 13.75
CA ARG A 134 -9.10 -7.83 14.97
C ARG A 134 -8.58 -8.49 16.25
N ASP A 135 -8.16 -9.75 16.19
CA ASP A 135 -7.54 -10.46 17.33
C ASP A 135 -6.16 -9.92 17.70
N ARG A 136 -5.50 -9.22 16.78
CA ARG A 136 -4.24 -8.52 17.06
C ARG A 136 -4.45 -7.26 17.91
N GLN A 137 -5.69 -6.83 18.10
CA GLN A 137 -6.07 -5.68 18.94
C GLN A 137 -6.46 -6.18 20.34
N ARG A 138 -5.43 -6.64 21.06
CA ARG A 138 -5.56 -7.33 22.33
C ARG A 138 -5.91 -6.37 23.46
N LEU A 139 -6.32 -6.94 24.58
CA LEU A 139 -6.51 -6.25 25.84
C LEU A 139 -5.79 -7.03 26.94
N PRO A 140 -5.33 -6.36 28.01
CA PRO A 140 -4.92 -7.04 29.23
C PRO A 140 -6.06 -7.91 29.76
N GLU A 141 -5.78 -8.98 30.50
CA GLU A 141 -6.85 -9.73 31.16
C GLU A 141 -7.53 -8.88 32.24
N PRO A 142 -8.86 -8.97 32.42
CA PRO A 142 -9.54 -8.27 33.51
C PRO A 142 -8.93 -8.62 34.88
N GLY A 143 -8.41 -7.61 35.58
CA GLY A 143 -7.74 -7.78 36.88
C GLY A 143 -6.24 -8.09 36.82
N ALA A 144 -5.67 -8.23 35.62
CA ALA A 144 -4.22 -8.37 35.40
C ALA A 144 -3.70 -7.14 34.65
N ALA A 145 -3.69 -5.99 35.32
CA ALA A 145 -3.19 -4.75 34.73
C ALA A 145 -1.69 -4.85 34.44
N MET A 146 -1.27 -4.26 33.32
CA MET A 146 0.13 -4.18 32.95
C MET A 146 0.79 -3.06 33.77
N VAL A 147 1.81 -3.41 34.54
CA VAL A 147 2.60 -2.46 35.32
C VAL A 147 3.81 -2.04 34.48
N ILE A 148 3.89 -0.75 34.18
CA ILE A 148 4.89 -0.16 33.30
C ILE A 148 5.82 0.68 34.18
N PRO A 149 7.08 0.28 34.37
CA PRO A 149 8.05 1.08 35.11
C PRO A 149 8.25 2.44 34.43
N HIS A 150 8.21 3.53 35.21
CA HIS A 150 8.42 4.88 34.71
C HIS A 150 9.38 5.65 35.63
N GLU A 151 10.35 6.35 35.03
CA GLU A 151 11.42 7.02 35.77
C GLU A 151 10.89 8.21 36.60
N ASP A 152 9.88 8.92 36.07
CA ASP A 152 9.25 10.07 36.73
C ASP A 152 7.90 9.67 37.35
N GLY A 153 7.83 9.64 38.68
CA GLY A 153 6.54 9.49 39.40
C GLY A 153 6.06 8.06 39.69
N GLY A 154 6.89 7.05 39.42
CA GLY A 154 6.65 5.64 39.77
C GLY A 154 5.77 4.89 38.76
N ASP A 155 5.55 3.60 39.03
CA ASP A 155 4.94 2.68 38.06
C ASP A 155 3.58 3.15 37.53
N LEU A 156 3.43 3.11 36.22
CA LEU A 156 2.21 3.37 35.47
C LEU A 156 1.40 2.09 35.34
N VAL A 157 0.06 2.20 35.35
CA VAL A 157 -0.81 1.03 35.28
C VAL A 157 -1.69 1.14 34.04
N LEU A 158 -1.52 0.20 33.11
CA LEU A 158 -2.39 0.03 31.96
C LEU A 158 -3.35 -1.13 32.24
N ASP A 159 -4.54 -0.79 32.70
CA ASP A 159 -5.58 -1.76 33.01
C ASP A 159 -6.48 -2.07 31.80
N TRP A 160 -7.45 -2.96 32.02
CA TRP A 160 -8.40 -3.35 31.00
C TRP A 160 -9.29 -2.18 30.54
N GLU A 161 -9.68 -1.28 31.44
CA GLU A 161 -10.62 -0.19 31.14
C GLU A 161 -9.95 0.84 30.22
N ILE A 162 -8.73 1.28 30.55
CA ILE A 162 -7.94 2.18 29.72
C ILE A 162 -7.69 1.57 28.34
N ALA A 163 -7.24 0.32 28.29
CA ALA A 163 -6.97 -0.38 27.04
C ALA A 163 -8.25 -0.55 26.21
N TYR A 164 -9.39 -0.85 26.85
CA TYR A 164 -10.68 -1.01 26.19
C TYR A 164 -11.14 0.31 25.57
N GLU A 165 -11.14 1.40 26.33
CA GLU A 165 -11.53 2.73 25.84
C GLU A 165 -10.63 3.19 24.69
N ALA A 166 -9.32 3.04 24.83
CA ALA A 166 -8.36 3.36 23.78
C ALA A 166 -8.62 2.53 22.50
N ARG A 167 -8.89 1.23 22.65
CA ARG A 167 -9.20 0.35 21.51
C ARG A 167 -10.51 0.73 20.82
N GLN A 168 -11.56 1.06 21.58
CA GLN A 168 -12.83 1.48 20.97
C GLN A 168 -12.68 2.81 20.25
N ALA A 169 -12.00 3.79 20.86
CA ALA A 169 -11.72 5.06 20.22
C ALA A 169 -10.94 4.88 18.90
N ALA A 170 -9.97 3.96 18.85
CA ALA A 170 -9.26 3.61 17.63
C ALA A 170 -10.17 2.94 16.60
N ARG A 171 -11.03 1.99 17.00
CA ARG A 171 -11.99 1.31 16.11
C ARG A 171 -13.05 2.25 15.53
N ASP A 172 -13.50 3.23 16.30
CA ASP A 172 -14.51 4.19 15.89
C ASP A 172 -14.03 5.09 14.74
N THR A 173 -12.71 5.23 14.54
CA THR A 173 -12.13 5.92 13.37
C THR A 173 -12.43 5.20 12.05
N ARG A 174 -12.70 3.88 12.10
CA ARG A 174 -12.86 2.99 10.94
C ARG A 174 -11.64 2.97 10.01
N LEU A 175 -10.47 3.34 10.51
CA LEU A 175 -9.21 3.22 9.80
C LEU A 175 -8.70 1.76 9.83
N PRO A 176 -7.88 1.35 8.85
CA PRO A 176 -7.11 0.10 8.88
C PRO A 176 -6.22 -0.03 10.13
N HIS A 177 -5.83 -1.25 10.48
CA HIS A 177 -5.16 -1.57 11.76
C HIS A 177 -3.94 -0.71 12.09
N ASN A 178 -2.99 -0.56 11.15
CA ASN A 178 -1.78 0.23 11.33
C ASN A 178 -2.12 1.72 11.40
N LEU A 179 -3.03 2.20 10.55
CA LEU A 179 -3.47 3.60 10.53
C LEU A 179 -4.28 4.00 11.77
N ALA A 180 -4.94 3.03 12.43
CA ALA A 180 -5.63 3.23 13.70
C ALA A 180 -4.68 3.21 14.91
N ARG A 181 -3.48 2.64 14.79
CA ARG A 181 -2.52 2.50 15.89
C ARG A 181 -2.14 3.85 16.53
N PRO A 182 -1.84 4.95 15.79
CA PRO A 182 -1.56 6.25 16.40
C PRO A 182 -2.69 6.77 17.29
N HIS A 183 -3.96 6.49 16.93
CA HIS A 183 -5.11 6.87 17.75
C HIS A 183 -5.18 6.07 19.05
N PHE A 184 -4.87 4.77 18.99
CA PHE A 184 -4.75 3.92 20.18
C PHE A 184 -3.61 4.41 21.10
N VAL A 185 -2.41 4.59 20.55
CA VAL A 185 -1.22 5.08 21.25
C VAL A 185 -1.51 6.40 21.95
N PHE A 186 -2.10 7.36 21.24
CA PHE A 186 -2.46 8.67 21.80
C PHE A 186 -3.38 8.55 23.02
N ARG A 187 -4.42 7.71 22.94
CA ARG A 187 -5.36 7.51 24.05
C ARG A 187 -4.72 6.83 25.26
N VAL A 188 -3.84 5.87 25.03
CA VAL A 188 -3.07 5.24 26.11
C VAL A 188 -2.16 6.26 26.79
N ILE A 189 -1.38 7.03 26.03
CA ILE A 189 -0.46 8.05 26.58
C ILE A 189 -1.24 9.10 27.38
N ASP A 190 -2.36 9.60 26.85
CA ASP A 190 -3.22 10.58 27.53
C ASP A 190 -3.71 10.06 28.89
N ALA A 191 -4.18 8.80 28.93
CA ALA A 191 -4.62 8.16 30.17
C ALA A 191 -3.46 7.94 31.18
N LEU A 192 -2.29 7.49 30.72
CA LEU A 192 -1.12 7.30 31.58
C LEU A 192 -0.56 8.64 32.10
N THR A 193 -0.63 9.69 31.28
CA THR A 193 -0.23 11.05 31.68
C THR A 193 -1.19 11.58 32.74
N ALA A 194 -2.50 11.36 32.60
CA ALA A 194 -3.48 11.73 33.61
C ALA A 194 -3.18 11.06 34.97
N GLN A 195 -2.75 9.79 34.99
CA GLN A 195 -2.33 9.11 36.22
C GLN A 195 -1.13 9.78 36.89
N LEU A 196 -0.11 10.19 36.12
CA LEU A 196 1.05 10.90 36.66
C LEU A 196 0.66 12.28 37.20
N VAL A 197 -0.18 13.00 36.47
CA VAL A 197 -0.66 14.34 36.87
C VAL A 197 -1.44 14.28 38.18
N GLU A 198 -2.31 13.27 38.34
CA GLU A 198 -3.04 13.05 39.59
C GLU A 198 -2.09 12.70 40.74
N ARG A 199 -1.08 11.85 40.48
CA ARG A 199 -0.17 11.37 41.53
C ARG A 199 0.85 12.41 41.98
N ILE A 200 1.51 13.09 41.04
CA ILE A 200 2.57 14.08 41.33
C ILE A 200 1.96 15.43 41.73
N GLY A 201 0.85 15.77 41.11
CA GLY A 201 0.23 17.08 41.22
C GLY A 201 -0.78 17.23 42.37
N ALA A 202 -1.19 16.13 43.00
CA ALA A 202 -2.12 16.17 44.12
C ALA A 202 -1.56 16.99 45.29
N ASP A 203 -2.35 17.97 45.73
CA ASP A 203 -2.05 18.70 46.97
C ASP A 203 -2.37 17.80 48.18
N PRO A 204 -1.39 17.53 49.08
CA PRO A 204 -1.62 16.78 50.31
C PRO A 204 -2.72 17.35 51.22
N TYR A 205 -3.09 18.62 51.02
CA TYR A 205 -4.13 19.32 51.77
C TYR A 205 -5.44 19.52 50.98
N GLY A 206 -5.58 18.93 49.80
CA GLY A 206 -6.83 18.92 49.01
C GLY A 206 -7.10 20.20 48.20
N GLY A 207 -6.08 21.03 47.97
CA GLY A 207 -6.13 22.16 47.05
C GLY A 207 -6.07 21.77 45.57
N PRO A 208 -6.12 22.77 44.66
CA PRO A 208 -5.97 22.54 43.22
C PRO A 208 -4.59 21.95 42.89
N ASN A 209 -4.51 21.22 41.79
CA ASN A 209 -3.28 20.58 41.34
C ASN A 209 -2.16 21.63 41.14
N PHE A 210 -0.96 21.35 41.64
CA PHE A 210 0.18 22.26 41.56
C PHE A 210 0.80 22.36 40.16
N LEU A 211 0.47 21.43 39.25
CA LEU A 211 1.01 21.38 37.90
C LEU A 211 0.28 22.34 36.97
N GLY A 212 1.05 23.16 36.25
CA GLY A 212 0.55 24.01 35.19
C GLY A 212 0.37 23.25 33.86
N PRO A 213 -0.24 23.88 32.84
CA PRO A 213 -0.39 23.27 31.51
C PRO A 213 0.93 22.83 30.87
N ASP A 214 2.00 23.59 31.09
CA ASP A 214 3.33 23.29 30.55
C ASP A 214 3.94 22.05 31.21
N ASP A 215 3.73 21.87 32.52
CA ASP A 215 4.19 20.70 33.28
C ASP A 215 3.46 19.43 32.84
N VAL A 216 2.13 19.52 32.64
CA VAL A 216 1.32 18.41 32.10
C VAL A 216 1.79 18.02 30.70
N ALA A 217 2.06 19.01 29.84
CA ALA A 217 2.58 18.77 28.51
C ALA A 217 3.98 18.12 28.53
N GLN A 218 4.82 18.48 29.50
CA GLN A 218 6.13 17.85 29.68
C GLN A 218 6.00 16.38 30.10
N LEU A 219 5.19 16.09 31.12
CA LEU A 219 4.92 14.71 31.54
C LEU A 219 4.37 13.85 30.40
N GLY A 220 3.46 14.41 29.59
CA GLY A 220 2.94 13.70 28.42
C GLY A 220 4.01 13.37 27.37
N ARG A 221 4.99 14.27 27.16
CA ARG A 221 6.14 13.99 26.28
C ARG A 221 7.02 12.88 26.85
N ASP A 222 7.27 12.89 28.15
CA ASP A 222 8.14 11.91 28.80
C ASP A 222 7.52 10.50 28.73
N VAL A 223 6.21 10.38 29.00
CA VAL A 223 5.45 9.13 28.79
C VAL A 223 5.50 8.68 27.33
N ALA A 224 5.35 9.61 26.37
CA ALA A 224 5.40 9.30 24.95
C ALA A 224 6.79 8.85 24.46
N LEU A 225 7.85 9.15 25.20
CA LEU A 225 9.23 8.74 24.88
C LEU A 225 9.66 7.46 25.62
N SER A 226 8.90 7.00 26.62
CA SER A 226 9.20 5.79 27.38
C SER A 226 9.14 4.53 26.50
N LYS A 227 10.23 3.76 26.50
CA LYS A 227 10.33 2.49 25.76
C LYS A 227 9.42 1.42 26.34
N GLU A 228 9.20 1.46 27.65
CA GLU A 228 8.36 0.53 28.40
C GLU A 228 6.88 0.74 28.03
N VAL A 229 6.46 2.00 27.86
CA VAL A 229 5.12 2.34 27.34
C VAL A 229 4.96 1.86 25.91
N HIS A 230 5.95 2.10 25.03
CA HIS A 230 5.91 1.59 23.66
C HIS A 230 5.85 0.06 23.60
N ALA A 231 6.62 -0.64 24.44
CA ALA A 231 6.59 -2.10 24.53
C ALA A 231 5.22 -2.64 24.97
N ALA A 232 4.59 -2.00 25.97
CA ALA A 232 3.24 -2.37 26.40
C ALA A 232 2.20 -2.11 25.29
N VAL A 233 2.33 -1.00 24.57
CA VAL A 233 1.47 -0.70 23.43
C VAL A 233 1.68 -1.69 22.28
N ASP A 234 2.92 -2.08 21.97
CA ASP A 234 3.22 -3.09 20.95
C ASP A 234 2.68 -4.47 21.28
N GLU A 235 2.59 -4.83 22.57
CA GLU A 235 1.96 -6.06 23.02
C GLU A 235 0.45 -6.08 22.75
N LEU A 236 -0.22 -4.93 22.96
CA LEU A 236 -1.67 -4.80 22.79
C LEU A 236 -2.09 -4.49 21.35
N TRP A 237 -1.27 -3.71 20.63
CA TRP A 237 -1.52 -3.24 19.27
C TRP A 237 -0.21 -3.27 18.46
N PRO A 238 0.25 -4.45 18.03
CA PRO A 238 1.51 -4.59 17.31
C PRO A 238 1.44 -3.93 15.93
N PRO A 239 2.53 -3.33 15.45
CA PRO A 239 2.68 -3.00 14.04
C PRO A 239 2.78 -4.30 13.22
N LEU A 240 2.06 -4.38 12.11
CA LEU A 240 1.99 -5.60 11.30
C LEU A 240 2.32 -5.30 9.84
N SER A 241 3.14 -6.15 9.23
CA SER A 241 3.27 -6.22 7.77
C SER A 241 2.31 -7.28 7.20
N PRO A 242 1.84 -7.13 5.96
CA PRO A 242 1.01 -8.14 5.29
C PRO A 242 1.66 -9.52 5.25
N GLU A 243 2.95 -9.59 4.94
CA GLU A 243 3.73 -10.82 4.85
C GLU A 243 3.87 -11.50 6.22
N GLY A 244 4.17 -10.71 7.26
CA GLY A 244 4.29 -11.22 8.63
C GLY A 244 2.96 -11.73 9.16
N PHE A 245 1.90 -10.92 9.01
CA PHE A 245 0.55 -11.28 9.41
C PHE A 245 0.06 -12.55 8.71
N LEU A 246 0.20 -12.64 7.38
CA LEU A 246 -0.25 -13.81 6.63
C LEU A 246 0.59 -15.05 6.94
N SER A 247 1.89 -14.90 7.18
CA SER A 247 2.76 -16.02 7.58
C SER A 247 2.34 -16.59 8.93
N ASP A 248 2.01 -15.74 9.90
CA ASP A 248 1.49 -16.15 11.20
C ASP A 248 0.10 -16.80 11.07
N PHE A 249 -0.80 -16.18 10.28
CA PHE A 249 -2.15 -16.71 10.07
C PHE A 249 -2.11 -18.09 9.43
N LEU A 250 -1.26 -18.32 8.43
CA LEU A 250 -1.14 -19.62 7.80
C LEU A 250 -0.41 -20.65 8.68
N ALA A 251 0.31 -20.22 9.73
CA ALA A 251 0.89 -21.12 10.72
C ALA A 251 -0.15 -21.69 11.69
N ASP A 252 -1.14 -20.90 12.06
CA ASP A 252 -2.29 -21.35 12.82
C ASP A 252 -3.58 -20.71 12.32
N PRO A 253 -4.18 -21.26 11.24
CA PRO A 253 -5.36 -20.67 10.64
C PRO A 253 -6.56 -20.71 11.60
N VAL A 254 -7.18 -19.54 11.78
CA VAL A 254 -8.35 -19.32 12.63
C VAL A 254 -9.53 -18.81 11.78
N TYR A 255 -10.75 -18.90 12.32
CA TYR A 255 -11.98 -18.47 11.64
C TYR A 255 -12.30 -19.18 10.32
N VAL A 256 -11.69 -20.33 10.09
CA VAL A 256 -12.02 -21.25 9.01
C VAL A 256 -12.36 -22.63 9.61
N PRO A 257 -13.18 -23.46 8.94
CA PRO A 257 -13.43 -24.84 9.38
C PRO A 257 -12.14 -25.62 9.59
N ASP A 258 -12.11 -26.56 10.55
CA ASP A 258 -10.90 -27.33 10.88
C ASP A 258 -10.28 -28.03 9.66
N GLU A 259 -11.11 -28.58 8.76
CA GLU A 259 -10.66 -29.20 7.51
C GLU A 259 -9.99 -28.20 6.55
N ASP A 260 -10.51 -26.96 6.51
CA ASP A 260 -9.95 -25.87 5.71
C ASP A 260 -8.64 -25.36 6.33
N ALA A 261 -8.59 -25.25 7.67
CA ALA A 261 -7.39 -24.90 8.42
C ALA A 261 -6.27 -25.91 8.16
N GLU A 262 -6.55 -27.20 8.24
CA GLU A 262 -5.57 -28.25 7.95
C GLU A 262 -5.06 -28.18 6.51
N ALA A 263 -5.93 -27.86 5.54
CA ALA A 263 -5.55 -27.79 4.14
C ALA A 263 -4.58 -26.63 3.82
N ILE A 264 -4.67 -25.50 4.52
CA ILE A 264 -3.86 -24.30 4.26
C ILE A 264 -2.70 -24.10 5.23
N ARG A 265 -2.69 -24.84 6.36
CA ARG A 265 -1.68 -24.72 7.41
C ARG A 265 -0.27 -24.98 6.88
N ARG A 266 0.66 -24.08 7.17
CA ARG A 266 2.08 -24.22 6.83
C ARG A 266 2.99 -23.53 7.86
N PRO A 267 4.25 -23.97 8.03
CA PRO A 267 5.18 -23.33 8.96
C PRO A 267 5.42 -21.84 8.63
N SER A 268 5.48 -20.98 9.66
CA SER A 268 5.62 -19.52 9.52
C SER A 268 6.95 -19.06 8.92
N VAL A 269 8.00 -19.90 8.92
CA VAL A 269 9.39 -19.44 8.64
C VAL A 269 10.01 -20.04 7.36
N SER A 270 9.30 -20.84 6.56
CA SER A 270 9.96 -21.47 5.39
C SER A 270 9.10 -21.86 4.19
N GLY A 271 7.99 -21.15 3.94
CA GLY A 271 7.20 -21.34 2.73
C GLY A 271 7.56 -20.33 1.64
N ALA A 272 7.87 -20.79 0.43
CA ALA A 272 7.76 -19.91 -0.73
C ALA A 272 6.27 -19.52 -0.90
N TRP A 273 5.99 -18.24 -1.09
CA TRP A 273 4.64 -17.77 -1.41
C TRP A 273 4.08 -18.53 -2.61
N THR A 274 2.82 -18.91 -2.53
CA THR A 274 2.09 -19.55 -3.65
C THR A 274 1.27 -18.50 -4.38
N PRO A 275 0.90 -18.73 -5.66
CA PRO A 275 0.05 -17.79 -6.39
C PRO A 275 -1.29 -17.50 -5.68
N ALA A 276 -1.81 -18.45 -4.90
CA ALA A 276 -3.05 -18.28 -4.15
C ALA A 276 -2.89 -17.44 -2.87
N ASP A 277 -1.66 -17.22 -2.38
CA ASP A 277 -1.40 -16.32 -1.26
C ASP A 277 -1.39 -14.84 -1.70
N VAL A 278 -1.08 -14.56 -2.97
CA VAL A 278 -0.90 -13.19 -3.46
C VAL A 278 -2.16 -12.33 -3.27
N PRO A 279 -3.38 -12.80 -3.60
CA PRO A 279 -4.60 -12.05 -3.27
C PRO A 279 -4.82 -11.85 -1.77
N LEU A 280 -4.36 -12.80 -0.93
CA LEU A 280 -4.48 -12.69 0.51
C LEU A 280 -3.52 -11.66 1.10
N LEU A 281 -2.33 -11.52 0.51
CA LEU A 281 -1.38 -10.45 0.85
C LEU A 281 -1.97 -9.08 0.53
N ASP A 282 -2.64 -8.95 -0.62
CA ASP A 282 -3.30 -7.70 -1.00
C ASP A 282 -4.47 -7.36 -0.06
N GLU A 283 -5.33 -8.34 0.26
CA GLU A 283 -6.40 -8.17 1.24
C GLU A 283 -5.85 -7.81 2.63
N ALA A 284 -4.77 -8.47 3.07
CA ALA A 284 -4.10 -8.13 4.32
C ALA A 284 -3.54 -6.71 4.28
N ALA A 285 -2.98 -6.25 3.16
CA ALA A 285 -2.49 -4.88 3.01
C ALA A 285 -3.60 -3.83 3.09
N GLU A 286 -4.80 -4.14 2.59
CA GLU A 286 -5.99 -3.29 2.76
C GLU A 286 -6.46 -3.24 4.22
N LEU A 287 -6.55 -4.39 4.89
CA LEU A 287 -7.00 -4.48 6.28
C LEU A 287 -6.01 -3.83 7.26
N LEU A 288 -4.71 -3.96 6.99
CA LEU A 288 -3.66 -3.39 7.82
C LEU A 288 -3.45 -1.91 7.52
N GLY A 289 -3.52 -1.51 6.25
CA GLY A 289 -3.11 -0.19 5.80
C GLY A 289 -1.60 0.00 5.87
N VAL A 290 -1.10 0.90 5.01
CA VAL A 290 0.30 1.32 5.04
C VAL A 290 0.39 2.55 5.92
N ASP A 291 1.05 2.43 7.08
CA ASP A 291 1.44 3.59 7.86
C ASP A 291 2.74 4.16 7.28
N ASP A 292 2.59 5.02 6.27
CA ASP A 292 3.68 5.75 5.64
C ASP A 292 4.05 7.02 6.41
N SER A 293 3.55 7.21 7.65
CA SER A 293 3.83 8.41 8.44
C SER A 293 5.33 8.60 8.70
N ALA A 294 6.04 7.50 8.98
CA ALA A 294 7.50 7.52 9.16
C ALA A 294 8.23 7.85 7.85
N GLU A 295 7.79 7.26 6.73
CA GLU A 295 8.37 7.55 5.40
C GLU A 295 8.10 9.00 4.98
N LYS A 296 6.88 9.50 5.20
CA LYS A 296 6.50 10.89 4.96
C LYS A 296 7.28 11.86 5.84
N ALA A 297 7.47 11.54 7.12
CA ALA A 297 8.26 12.35 8.04
C ALA A 297 9.73 12.39 7.60
N ALA A 298 10.30 11.25 7.19
CA ALA A 298 11.66 11.19 6.65
C ALA A 298 11.79 11.96 5.31
N ALA A 299 10.81 11.83 4.41
CA ALA A 299 10.79 12.55 3.14
C ALA A 299 10.66 14.06 3.34
N GLU A 300 9.84 14.51 4.28
CA GLU A 300 9.67 15.91 4.65
C GLU A 300 10.94 16.45 5.35
N ALA A 301 11.56 15.69 6.25
CA ALA A 301 12.84 16.07 6.85
C ALA A 301 13.95 16.22 5.79
N ALA A 302 14.04 15.27 4.85
CA ALA A 302 14.98 15.35 3.73
C ALA A 302 14.67 16.53 2.79
N ARG A 303 13.38 16.86 2.60
CA ARG A 303 12.97 18.05 1.85
C ARG A 303 13.39 19.33 2.57
N GLN A 304 13.17 19.42 3.88
CA GLN A 304 13.58 20.56 4.69
C GLN A 304 15.10 20.74 4.68
N GLU A 305 15.87 19.65 4.74
CA GLU A 305 17.33 19.67 4.59
C GLU A 305 17.74 20.20 3.21
N ARG A 306 17.11 19.75 2.12
CA ARG A 306 17.37 20.26 0.77
C ARG A 306 17.03 21.74 0.63
N VAL A 307 15.91 22.19 1.18
CA VAL A 307 15.53 23.61 1.20
C VAL A 307 16.55 24.42 2.00
N GLY A 308 16.98 23.94 3.16
CA GLY A 308 18.03 24.59 3.96
C GLY A 308 19.37 24.67 3.24
N TYR A 309 19.75 23.61 2.52
CA TYR A 309 20.94 23.62 1.67
C TYR A 309 20.83 24.63 0.53
N ALA A 310 19.69 24.65 -0.19
CA ALA A 310 19.43 25.62 -1.26
C ALA A 310 19.45 27.06 -0.73
N GLN A 311 18.87 27.31 0.45
CA GLN A 311 18.97 28.61 1.14
C GLN A 311 20.44 28.99 1.39
N GLY A 312 21.26 28.08 1.93
CA GLY A 312 22.68 28.32 2.18
C GLY A 312 23.49 28.59 0.91
N VAL A 313 23.18 27.92 -0.21
CA VAL A 313 23.82 28.19 -1.51
C VAL A 313 23.44 29.56 -2.06
N LEU A 314 22.17 29.94 -1.98
CA LEU A 314 21.70 31.26 -2.39
C LEU A 314 22.29 32.38 -1.52
N GLU A 315 22.45 32.13 -0.22
CA GLU A 315 23.10 33.06 0.72
C GLU A 315 24.59 33.21 0.43
N LEU A 316 25.31 32.13 0.11
CA LEU A 316 26.71 32.19 -0.32
C LEU A 316 26.85 32.99 -1.62
N SER A 317 25.94 32.80 -2.58
CA SER A 317 25.90 33.57 -3.83
C SER A 317 25.69 35.07 -3.58
N ARG A 318 24.79 35.44 -2.65
CA ARG A 318 24.60 36.84 -2.23
C ARG A 318 25.83 37.40 -1.51
N GLY A 319 26.47 36.60 -0.67
CA GLY A 319 27.67 37.00 0.06
C GLY A 319 28.88 37.23 -0.85
N SER A 320 29.01 36.45 -1.93
CA SER A 320 30.11 36.57 -2.90
C SER A 320 30.07 37.82 -3.79
N GLU A 321 28.97 38.57 -3.83
CA GLU A 321 28.91 39.85 -4.55
C GLU A 321 29.62 41.00 -3.81
N SER A 322 29.93 40.84 -2.53
CA SER A 322 30.33 41.96 -1.68
C SER A 322 31.78 42.45 -1.79
N TYR A 323 32.61 41.96 -2.73
CA TYR A 323 34.04 42.37 -2.77
C TYR A 323 34.74 42.54 -4.13
N GLU A 324 34.06 42.52 -5.27
CA GLU A 324 34.73 42.83 -6.55
C GLU A 324 33.95 43.84 -7.41
N PHE A 325 34.54 45.03 -7.55
CA PHE A 325 34.27 46.14 -8.49
C PHE A 325 33.29 47.24 -8.04
N GLU A 326 33.83 48.23 -7.32
CA GLU A 326 33.44 49.64 -7.49
C GLU A 326 33.84 50.08 -8.92
N ASP A 327 32.99 49.83 -9.92
CA ASP A 327 32.97 50.57 -11.19
C ASP A 327 31.60 50.37 -11.86
N GLU A 328 31.13 51.42 -12.55
CA GLU A 328 29.75 51.71 -12.94
C GLU A 328 28.99 50.62 -13.77
N GLU A 329 27.69 50.50 -13.45
CA GLU A 329 26.60 49.97 -14.32
C GLU A 329 26.76 48.57 -14.93
N SER A 330 26.72 47.53 -14.09
CA SER A 330 26.19 46.22 -14.52
C SER A 330 25.48 45.53 -13.36
N GLU A 331 24.16 45.70 -13.27
CA GLU A 331 23.28 44.80 -12.51
C GLU A 331 23.27 43.44 -13.24
N VAL A 332 24.28 42.61 -12.97
CA VAL A 332 24.31 41.24 -13.47
C VAL A 332 23.28 40.46 -12.65
N LEU A 333 22.12 40.15 -13.25
CA LEU A 333 21.11 39.28 -12.66
C LEU A 333 21.75 37.99 -12.13
N ALA A 334 21.79 37.82 -10.81
CA ALA A 334 22.33 36.64 -10.18
C ALA A 334 21.26 35.55 -10.07
N ALA A 335 21.69 34.29 -9.93
CA ALA A 335 20.77 33.15 -9.86
C ALA A 335 19.74 33.26 -8.72
N HIS A 336 20.10 33.97 -7.63
CA HIS A 336 19.26 34.20 -6.45
C HIS A 336 18.23 35.33 -6.60
N ASP A 337 18.28 36.09 -7.71
CA ASP A 337 17.29 37.13 -8.04
C ASP A 337 16.11 36.56 -8.83
N ILE A 338 16.28 35.38 -9.43
CA ILE A 338 15.30 34.74 -10.31
C ILE A 338 14.67 33.50 -9.65
N ILE A 339 15.36 32.87 -8.70
CA ILE A 339 14.99 31.57 -8.13
C ILE A 339 15.04 31.64 -6.60
N ASP A 340 13.93 31.31 -5.95
CA ASP A 340 13.88 31.10 -4.49
C ASP A 340 14.37 29.69 -4.10
N ALA A 341 14.63 29.49 -2.81
CA ALA A 341 15.20 28.23 -2.32
C ALA A 341 14.28 27.02 -2.57
N GLU A 342 12.96 27.22 -2.53
CA GLU A 342 11.99 26.15 -2.79
C GLU A 342 12.06 25.70 -4.24
N ARG A 343 12.03 26.64 -5.20
CA ARG A 343 12.09 26.36 -6.64
C ARG A 343 13.46 25.85 -7.08
N MET A 344 14.53 26.21 -6.36
CA MET A 344 15.86 25.63 -6.54
C MET A 344 15.89 24.18 -6.05
N ALA A 345 15.27 23.87 -4.90
CA ALA A 345 15.18 22.52 -4.38
C ALA A 345 14.29 21.62 -5.26
N GLU A 346 13.19 22.13 -5.82
CA GLU A 346 12.30 21.41 -6.75
C GLU A 346 13.01 21.02 -8.05
N ARG A 347 13.94 21.85 -8.56
CA ARG A 347 14.73 21.49 -9.76
C ARG A 347 15.69 20.33 -9.54
N HIS A 348 16.01 20.02 -8.28
CA HIS A 348 16.80 18.86 -7.89
C HIS A 348 15.94 17.61 -7.62
N GLU A 349 14.61 17.69 -7.75
CA GLU A 349 13.81 16.48 -7.86
C GLU A 349 14.15 15.79 -9.19
N GLU A 350 14.75 14.60 -9.11
CA GLU A 350 14.89 13.74 -10.28
C GLU A 350 13.49 13.47 -10.83
N ALA A 351 13.24 13.91 -12.06
CA ALA A 351 12.00 13.58 -12.75
C ALA A 351 11.90 12.05 -12.82
N ASP A 352 10.82 11.48 -12.27
CA ASP A 352 10.59 10.04 -12.33
C ASP A 352 10.47 9.61 -13.80
N HIS A 353 11.53 9.00 -14.33
CA HIS A 353 11.64 8.58 -15.72
C HIS A 353 10.93 7.25 -15.99
N ARG A 354 10.30 6.64 -14.97
CA ARG A 354 9.57 5.37 -15.13
C ARG A 354 8.33 5.54 -15.99
N THR A 355 8.08 4.54 -16.81
CA THR A 355 6.85 4.41 -17.62
C THR A 355 5.61 4.27 -16.72
N ALA A 356 4.41 4.48 -17.28
CA ALA A 356 3.17 4.27 -16.52
C ALA A 356 3.05 2.81 -16.03
N ALA A 357 3.50 1.84 -16.83
CA ALA A 357 3.52 0.43 -16.44
C ALA A 357 4.50 0.13 -15.29
N GLU A 358 5.69 0.75 -15.28
CA GLU A 358 6.68 0.58 -14.20
C GLU A 358 6.21 1.21 -12.88
N ARG A 359 5.56 2.37 -12.94
CA ARG A 359 4.94 2.97 -11.75
C ARG A 359 3.77 2.13 -11.24
N ALA A 360 2.92 1.64 -12.15
CA ALA A 360 1.82 0.76 -11.80
C ALA A 360 2.27 -0.57 -11.18
N ALA A 361 3.37 -1.16 -11.66
CA ALA A 361 3.92 -2.40 -11.12
C ALA A 361 4.43 -2.27 -9.68
N ALA A 362 4.84 -1.06 -9.28
CA ALA A 362 5.33 -0.77 -7.94
C ALA A 362 4.24 -0.29 -6.97
N ASP A 363 3.04 0.01 -7.48
CA ASP A 363 1.95 0.62 -6.72
C ASP A 363 0.71 -0.27 -6.74
N ARG A 364 0.43 -0.94 -5.61
CA ARG A 364 -0.76 -1.76 -5.44
C ARG A 364 -2.07 -0.97 -5.56
N THR A 365 -2.03 0.33 -5.26
CA THR A 365 -3.20 1.22 -5.28
C THR A 365 -3.48 1.80 -6.67
N TRP A 366 -2.68 1.40 -7.67
CA TRP A 366 -2.78 1.92 -9.01
C TRP A 366 -4.11 1.57 -9.68
N ALA A 367 -4.81 2.60 -10.16
CA ALA A 367 -6.07 2.44 -10.89
C ALA A 367 -5.80 2.29 -12.41
N PHE A 368 -5.80 1.05 -12.88
CA PHE A 368 -5.66 0.75 -14.31
C PHE A 368 -6.81 1.33 -15.14
N GLY A 369 -6.49 1.69 -16.38
CA GLY A 369 -7.46 2.26 -17.31
C GLY A 369 -8.27 1.21 -18.07
N HIS A 370 -7.76 -0.02 -18.17
CA HIS A 370 -8.43 -1.16 -18.78
C HIS A 370 -7.94 -2.48 -18.20
#